data_AF-A0AAU2QGB2-F1
#
_entry.id   AF-A0AAU2QGB2-F1
#
_cell.length_a   1.000
_cell.length_b   1.000
_cell.length_c   1.000
_cell.angle_alpha   90.00
_cell.angle_beta   90.00
_cell.angle_gamma   90.00
#
_symmetry.space_group_name_H-M   'P 1'
#
loop_
_entity.id
_entity.type
_entity.pdbx_description
1 polymer ?
#
loop_
_entity_poly.entity_id
_entity_poly.type
_entity_poly.pdbx_seq_one_letter_code
_entity_poly.pdbx_strand_id
1 'polypeptide(L)'
;MPHPDFELYDNVGRTTEQITAHQDARPTADDLHRWAAYDAREFSTSLPDDEAGQSIIDWTRQLYRVSTAAELNTVAQAVLGDGRSGVGELHTFLETAAEWCEHNHEPGIAVRYRQHAEELSELADQLAYLSEDHMASTYRRTNRSASAQPPRTVPAAPGTPPAPARRYIR
;
A
#
# COMPACT_ATOMS: atom_id res chain seq x y z
N MET A 1 -0.82 11.58 -38.95
CA MET A 1 -1.56 12.84 -39.23
C MET A 1 -0.64 13.99 -38.85
N PRO A 2 -0.69 15.17 -39.51
CA PRO A 2 0.05 16.32 -39.01
C PRO A 2 -0.49 16.67 -37.62
N HIS A 3 0.36 16.64 -36.60
CA HIS A 3 0.01 17.14 -35.27
C HIS A 3 -0.32 18.62 -35.41
N PRO A 4 -1.33 19.16 -34.71
CA PRO A 4 -1.66 20.58 -34.82
C PRO A 4 -0.42 21.37 -34.42
N ASP A 5 0.23 21.92 -35.44
CA ASP A 5 1.56 22.47 -35.38
C ASP A 5 1.60 23.62 -34.37
N PHE A 6 2.65 23.59 -33.54
CA PHE A 6 3.39 24.76 -33.08
C PHE A 6 2.70 26.10 -33.39
N GLU A 7 1.83 26.61 -32.50
CA GLU A 7 1.35 27.98 -32.63
C GLU A 7 2.49 28.93 -32.27
N LEU A 8 3.22 29.37 -33.30
CA LEU A 8 4.34 30.33 -33.23
C LEU A 8 4.02 31.63 -32.46
N TYR A 9 2.73 31.87 -32.15
CA TYR A 9 2.21 33.12 -31.61
C TYR A 9 1.46 32.99 -30.27
N ASP A 10 1.39 31.82 -29.63
CA ASP A 10 0.83 31.74 -28.27
C ASP A 10 1.84 32.26 -27.24
N ASN A 11 1.80 33.58 -27.05
CA ASN A 11 2.78 34.36 -26.29
C ASN A 11 2.23 34.83 -24.93
N VAL A 12 1.04 34.38 -24.51
CA VAL A 12 0.40 34.88 -23.29
C VAL A 12 0.71 33.94 -22.12
N GLY A 13 1.66 34.34 -21.26
CA GLY A 13 1.89 33.70 -19.96
C GLY A 13 3.04 32.69 -19.88
N ARG A 14 4.12 32.87 -20.65
CA ARG A 14 5.17 31.85 -20.78
C ARG A 14 5.89 31.47 -19.49
N THR A 15 6.05 30.17 -19.25
CA THR A 15 6.98 29.59 -18.25
C THR A 15 8.41 29.53 -18.81
N THR A 16 9.42 29.39 -17.94
CA THR A 16 10.84 29.33 -18.35
C THR A 16 11.13 28.24 -19.39
N GLU A 17 10.43 27.10 -19.30
CA GLU A 17 10.55 25.99 -20.27
C GLU A 17 10.16 26.37 -21.70
N GLN A 18 9.12 27.20 -21.86
CA GLN A 18 8.66 27.65 -23.17
C GLN A 18 9.65 28.63 -23.84
N ILE A 19 10.44 29.37 -23.05
CA ILE A 19 11.50 30.25 -23.57
C ILE A 19 12.70 29.44 -24.06
N THR A 20 13.07 28.36 -23.36
CA THR A 20 14.18 27.49 -23.75
C THR A 20 13.80 26.57 -24.93
N ALA A 21 12.58 26.02 -24.93
CA ALA A 21 12.06 25.23 -26.05
C ALA A 21 11.99 26.02 -27.37
N HIS A 22 11.74 27.33 -27.29
CA HIS A 22 11.77 28.25 -28.42
C HIS A 22 13.18 28.40 -29.05
N GLN A 23 14.25 28.27 -28.27
CA GLN A 23 15.62 28.37 -28.78
C GLN A 23 16.08 27.09 -29.49
N ASP A 24 15.58 25.94 -29.06
CA ASP A 24 16.00 24.62 -29.58
C ASP A 24 15.00 23.98 -30.55
N ALA A 25 13.88 24.66 -30.86
CA ALA A 25 12.79 24.16 -31.70
C ALA A 25 12.27 22.76 -31.27
N ARG A 26 12.16 22.54 -29.95
CA ARG A 26 11.66 21.28 -29.37
C ARG A 26 10.25 21.48 -28.80
N PRO A 27 9.37 20.46 -28.89
CA PRO A 27 8.09 20.50 -28.20
C PRO A 27 8.28 20.57 -26.68
N THR A 28 7.39 21.28 -26.00
CA THR A 28 7.34 21.28 -24.53
C THR A 28 6.71 20.00 -24.00
N ALA A 29 6.84 19.73 -22.70
CA ALA A 29 6.13 18.62 -22.06
C ALA A 29 4.61 18.73 -22.26
N ASP A 30 4.06 19.94 -22.14
CA ASP A 30 2.63 20.21 -22.38
C ASP A 30 2.21 19.91 -23.82
N ASP A 31 3.06 20.20 -24.81
CA ASP A 31 2.79 19.86 -26.20
C ASP A 31 2.76 18.35 -26.41
N LEU A 32 3.74 17.63 -25.85
CA LEU A 32 3.81 16.16 -25.91
C LEU A 32 2.57 15.52 -25.26
N HIS A 33 2.13 16.02 -24.10
CA HIS A 33 0.93 15.55 -23.44
C HIS A 33 -0.33 15.79 -24.27
N ARG A 34 -0.46 16.98 -24.87
CA ARG A 34 -1.62 17.34 -25.70
C ARG A 34 -1.71 16.46 -26.95
N TRP A 35 -0.58 16.23 -27.62
CA TRP A 35 -0.53 15.36 -28.79
C TRP A 35 -0.83 13.90 -28.42
N ALA A 36 -0.24 13.38 -27.34
CA ALA A 36 -0.54 12.04 -26.85
C ALA A 36 -2.02 11.86 -26.51
N ALA A 37 -2.65 12.86 -25.85
CA ALA A 37 -4.08 12.82 -25.54
C ALA A 37 -4.96 12.83 -26.80
N TYR A 38 -4.56 13.59 -27.83
CA TYR A 38 -5.25 13.61 -29.11
C TYR A 38 -5.15 12.25 -29.82
N ASP A 39 -3.94 11.69 -29.91
CA ASP A 39 -3.69 10.42 -30.60
C ASP A 39 -4.34 9.23 -29.88
N ALA A 40 -4.39 9.26 -28.54
CA ALA A 40 -4.99 8.22 -27.73
C ALA A 40 -6.51 8.37 -27.53
N ARG A 41 -7.17 9.35 -28.18
CA ARG A 41 -8.57 9.70 -27.90
C ARG A 41 -9.55 8.53 -28.05
N GLU A 42 -9.41 7.71 -29.08
CA GLU A 42 -10.31 6.56 -29.28
C GLU A 42 -10.08 5.49 -28.22
N PHE A 43 -8.81 5.20 -27.93
CA PHE A 43 -8.43 4.24 -26.91
C PHE A 43 -8.87 4.69 -25.51
N SER A 44 -8.70 5.97 -25.17
CA SER A 44 -9.11 6.50 -23.87
C SER A 44 -10.61 6.38 -23.63
N THR A 45 -11.44 6.52 -24.68
CA THR A 45 -12.89 6.28 -24.56
C THR A 45 -13.28 4.81 -24.42
N SER A 46 -12.35 3.88 -24.64
CA SER A 46 -12.57 2.44 -24.46
C SER A 46 -12.09 1.91 -23.11
N LEU A 47 -11.39 2.74 -22.33
CA LEU A 47 -10.94 2.37 -20.99
C LEU A 47 -12.14 2.16 -20.06
N PRO A 48 -12.01 1.30 -19.03
CA PRO A 48 -13.03 1.15 -18.01
C PRO A 48 -13.36 2.51 -17.36
N ASP A 49 -14.65 2.74 -17.07
CA ASP A 49 -15.12 3.94 -16.37
C ASP A 49 -14.68 3.98 -14.89
N ASP A 50 -14.26 2.84 -14.33
CA ASP A 50 -13.79 2.75 -12.95
C ASP A 50 -12.44 3.46 -12.79
N GLU A 51 -12.33 4.33 -11.80
CA GLU A 51 -11.05 4.94 -11.44
C GLU A 51 -10.07 3.84 -11.02
N ALA A 52 -8.90 3.75 -11.65
CA ALA A 52 -7.89 2.73 -11.33
C ALA A 52 -7.50 2.71 -9.84
N GLY A 53 -7.57 3.87 -9.17
CA GLY A 53 -7.31 4.02 -7.73
C GLY A 53 -8.45 3.56 -6.81
N GLN A 54 -9.64 3.27 -7.34
CA GLN A 54 -10.84 2.98 -6.54
C GLN A 54 -10.65 1.75 -5.65
N SER A 55 -9.96 0.71 -6.14
CA SER A 55 -9.61 -0.48 -5.35
C SER A 55 -8.80 -0.12 -4.10
N ILE A 56 -7.78 0.73 -4.24
CA ILE A 56 -6.95 1.19 -3.11
C ILE A 56 -7.75 2.06 -2.13
N ILE A 57 -8.67 2.91 -2.64
CA ILE A 57 -9.57 3.70 -1.80
C ILE A 57 -10.45 2.78 -0.93
N ASP A 58 -10.98 1.70 -1.50
CA ASP A 58 -11.84 0.77 -0.76
C ASP A 58 -11.10 -0.04 0.30
N TRP A 59 -9.85 -0.42 0.03
CA TRP A 59 -8.97 -1.03 1.04
C TRP A 59 -8.57 -0.04 2.13
N THR A 60 -8.28 1.21 1.77
CA THR A 60 -7.97 2.28 2.72
C THR A 60 -9.15 2.52 3.68
N ARG A 61 -10.39 2.44 3.20
CA ARG A 61 -11.58 2.57 4.05
C ARG A 61 -11.70 1.47 5.12
N GLN A 62 -11.13 0.28 4.89
CA GLN A 62 -11.14 -0.78 5.91
C GLN A 62 -10.29 -0.40 7.13
N LEU A 63 -9.26 0.44 6.96
CA LEU A 63 -8.44 0.92 8.07
C LEU A 63 -9.24 1.74 9.09
N TYR A 64 -10.38 2.33 8.72
CA TYR A 64 -11.26 3.00 9.69
C TYR A 64 -12.12 2.04 10.51
N ARG A 65 -12.16 0.75 10.14
CA ARG A 65 -12.97 -0.29 10.79
C ARG A 65 -12.15 -1.21 11.68
N VAL A 66 -10.83 -1.27 11.49
CA VAL A 66 -9.96 -2.14 12.29
C VAL A 66 -9.93 -1.67 13.74
N SER A 67 -10.03 -2.62 14.66
CA SER A 67 -10.04 -2.42 16.11
C SER A 67 -8.84 -3.10 16.79
N THR A 68 -8.15 -4.00 16.09
CA THR A 68 -7.03 -4.78 16.63
C THR A 68 -5.82 -4.78 15.69
N ALA A 69 -4.63 -5.03 16.25
CA ALA A 69 -3.41 -5.20 15.47
C ALA A 69 -3.49 -6.38 14.48
N ALA A 70 -4.24 -7.43 14.83
CA ALA A 70 -4.46 -8.58 13.94
C ALA A 70 -5.31 -8.20 12.72
N GLU A 71 -6.40 -7.45 12.92
CA GLU A 71 -7.23 -6.94 11.83
C GLU A 71 -6.47 -5.95 10.93
N LEU A 72 -5.66 -5.07 11.53
CA LEU A 72 -4.76 -4.20 10.78
C LEU A 72 -3.80 -5.01 9.89
N ASN A 73 -3.17 -6.04 10.46
CA ASN A 73 -2.27 -6.92 9.70
C ASN A 73 -2.99 -7.65 8.56
N THR A 74 -4.24 -8.10 8.76
CA THR A 74 -5.03 -8.70 7.68
C THR A 74 -5.27 -7.72 6.53
N VAL A 75 -5.63 -6.48 6.82
CA VAL A 75 -5.81 -5.45 5.78
C VAL A 75 -4.48 -5.13 5.10
N ALA A 76 -3.40 -5.00 5.87
CA ALA A 76 -2.06 -4.73 5.34
C ALA A 76 -1.60 -5.85 4.39
N GLN A 77 -1.76 -7.12 4.76
CA GLN A 77 -1.38 -8.27 3.92
C GLN A 77 -2.21 -8.36 2.64
N ALA A 78 -3.48 -7.96 2.66
CA ALA A 78 -4.29 -7.92 1.44
C ALA A 78 -3.80 -6.88 0.42
N VAL A 79 -3.20 -5.79 0.89
CA VAL A 79 -2.66 -4.72 0.04
C VAL A 79 -1.20 -4.96 -0.34
N LEU A 80 -0.38 -5.41 0.61
CA LEU A 80 1.09 -5.46 0.53
C LEU A 80 1.66 -6.86 0.34
N GLY A 81 0.89 -7.93 0.58
CA GLY A 81 1.40 -9.29 0.53
C GLY A 81 1.69 -9.78 -0.90
N ASP A 82 2.00 -11.06 -1.02
CA ASP A 82 2.30 -11.67 -2.33
C ASP A 82 1.04 -12.02 -3.14
N GLY A 83 1.22 -12.21 -4.44
CA GLY A 83 0.19 -12.73 -5.34
C GLY A 83 -0.81 -11.65 -5.79
N ARG A 84 -2.12 -11.88 -5.56
CA ARG A 84 -3.20 -10.97 -5.99
C ARG A 84 -3.46 -9.82 -5.00
N SER A 85 -2.40 -9.28 -4.41
CA SER A 85 -2.47 -8.09 -3.56
C SER A 85 -2.47 -6.82 -4.41
N GLY A 86 -2.75 -5.67 -3.80
CA GLY A 86 -2.67 -4.38 -4.50
C GLY A 86 -1.28 -4.11 -5.11
N VAL A 87 -0.21 -4.41 -4.35
CA VAL A 87 1.17 -4.31 -4.83
C VAL A 87 1.45 -5.35 -5.91
N GLY A 88 1.01 -6.61 -5.74
CA GLY A 88 1.26 -7.67 -6.72
C GLY A 88 0.58 -7.42 -8.08
N GLU A 89 -0.63 -6.86 -8.08
CA GLU A 89 -1.31 -6.43 -9.31
C GLU A 89 -0.59 -5.23 -9.96
N LEU A 90 -0.07 -4.28 -9.18
CA LEU A 90 0.73 -3.17 -9.70
C LEU A 90 2.09 -3.64 -10.25
N HIS A 91 2.75 -4.57 -9.58
CA HIS A 91 3.97 -5.21 -10.09
C HIS A 91 3.68 -5.87 -11.45
N THR A 92 2.60 -6.66 -11.53
CA THR A 92 2.19 -7.32 -12.78
C THR A 92 1.91 -6.31 -13.89
N PHE A 93 1.28 -5.18 -13.56
CA PHE A 93 1.09 -4.08 -14.51
C PHE A 93 2.42 -3.50 -15.02
N LEU A 94 3.40 -3.28 -14.14
CA LEU A 94 4.71 -2.74 -14.52
C LEU A 94 5.50 -3.74 -15.41
N GLU A 95 5.47 -5.03 -15.09
CA GLU A 95 6.06 -6.07 -15.94
C GLU A 95 5.37 -6.13 -17.31
N THR A 96 4.04 -6.04 -17.35
CA THR A 96 3.27 -6.00 -18.61
C THR A 96 3.61 -4.76 -19.44
N ALA A 97 3.81 -3.61 -18.80
CA ALA A 97 4.27 -2.39 -19.47
C ALA A 97 5.69 -2.55 -20.02
N ALA A 98 6.60 -3.19 -19.26
CA ALA A 98 7.94 -3.50 -19.72
C ALA A 98 7.92 -4.41 -20.95
N GLU A 99 7.12 -5.47 -20.93
CA GLU A 99 6.92 -6.36 -22.08
C GLU A 99 6.43 -5.56 -23.29
N TRP A 100 5.43 -4.70 -23.13
CA TRP A 100 4.97 -3.84 -24.23
C TRP A 100 6.10 -2.97 -24.78
N CYS A 101 6.92 -2.35 -23.93
CA CYS A 101 8.08 -1.56 -24.36
C CYS A 101 9.10 -2.40 -25.14
N GLU A 102 9.38 -3.64 -24.72
CA GLU A 102 10.28 -4.53 -25.47
C GLU A 102 9.74 -4.85 -26.87
N HIS A 103 8.46 -5.17 -26.97
CA HIS A 103 7.79 -5.46 -28.24
C HIS A 103 7.76 -4.23 -29.17
N ASN A 104 7.78 -3.02 -28.61
CA ASN A 104 7.80 -1.75 -29.35
C ASN A 104 9.21 -1.15 -29.53
N HIS A 105 10.26 -1.95 -29.34
CA HIS A 105 11.65 -1.56 -29.54
C HIS A 105 12.17 -0.44 -28.61
N GLU A 106 11.64 -0.36 -27.40
CA GLU A 106 12.04 0.59 -26.35
C GLU A 106 12.68 -0.13 -25.13
N PRO A 107 13.79 -0.88 -25.31
CA PRO A 107 14.37 -1.72 -24.26
C PRO A 107 14.89 -0.93 -23.05
N GLY A 108 15.35 0.32 -23.27
CA GLY A 108 15.80 1.17 -22.18
C GLY A 108 14.67 1.59 -21.24
N ILE A 109 13.45 1.72 -21.75
CA ILE A 109 12.26 2.01 -20.93
C ILE A 109 11.76 0.73 -20.27
N ALA A 110 11.79 -0.41 -20.98
CA ALA A 110 11.43 -1.71 -20.40
C ALA A 110 12.24 -2.05 -19.15
N VAL A 111 13.56 -1.87 -19.20
CA VAL A 111 14.45 -2.08 -18.03
C VAL A 111 14.04 -1.23 -16.83
N ARG A 112 13.64 0.03 -17.06
CA ARG A 112 13.19 0.92 -15.98
C ARG A 112 11.87 0.47 -15.36
N TYR A 113 10.92 0.01 -16.17
CA TYR A 113 9.67 -0.55 -15.65
C TYR A 113 9.92 -1.78 -14.76
N ARG A 114 10.77 -2.72 -15.19
CA ARG A 114 11.15 -3.90 -14.38
C ARG A 114 11.86 -3.50 -13.10
N GLN A 115 12.82 -2.58 -13.18
CA GLN A 115 13.52 -2.08 -12.00
C GLN A 115 12.53 -1.50 -10.97
N HIS A 116 11.55 -0.71 -11.41
CA HIS A 116 10.54 -0.18 -10.51
C HIS A 116 9.56 -1.25 -9.98
N ALA A 117 9.31 -2.32 -10.74
CA ALA A 117 8.53 -3.47 -10.26
C ALA A 117 9.27 -4.20 -9.12
N GLU A 118 10.59 -4.38 -9.25
CA GLU A 118 11.46 -4.94 -8.20
C GLU A 118 11.49 -4.03 -6.96
N GLU A 119 11.76 -2.73 -7.13
CA GLU A 119 11.77 -1.74 -6.04
C GLU A 119 10.42 -1.69 -5.29
N LEU A 120 9.31 -1.84 -6.02
CA LEU A 120 7.97 -1.90 -5.45
C LEU A 120 7.78 -3.16 -4.58
N SER A 121 8.23 -4.32 -5.05
CA SER A 121 8.19 -5.56 -4.29
C SER A 121 9.05 -5.49 -3.02
N GLU A 122 10.27 -4.95 -3.12
CA GLU A 122 11.14 -4.75 -1.95
C GLU A 122 10.51 -3.83 -0.90
N LEU A 123 9.86 -2.74 -1.35
CA LEU A 123 9.14 -1.85 -0.45
C LEU A 123 7.96 -2.56 0.23
N ALA A 124 7.23 -3.39 -0.51
CA ALA A 124 6.11 -4.15 0.03
C ALA A 124 6.56 -5.14 1.11
N ASP A 125 7.67 -5.85 0.89
CA ASP A 125 8.29 -6.74 1.87
C ASP A 125 8.68 -5.99 3.16
N GLN A 126 9.29 -4.81 3.02
CA GLN A 126 9.66 -3.97 4.16
C GLN A 126 8.44 -3.53 4.98
N LEU A 127 7.33 -3.18 4.30
CA LEU A 127 6.09 -2.78 4.96
C LEU A 127 5.34 -3.99 5.57
N ALA A 128 5.39 -5.16 4.94
CA ALA A 128 4.86 -6.39 5.50
C ALA A 128 5.59 -6.77 6.80
N TYR A 129 6.92 -6.69 6.80
CA TYR A 129 7.73 -6.90 8.00
C TYR A 129 7.38 -5.92 9.13
N LEU A 130 7.13 -4.64 8.80
CA LEU A 130 6.69 -3.65 9.78
C LEU A 130 5.35 -4.02 10.42
N SER A 131 4.41 -4.54 9.63
CA SER A 131 3.11 -5.01 10.13
C SER A 131 3.26 -6.21 11.08
N GLU A 132 4.12 -7.16 10.73
CA GLU A 132 4.42 -8.31 11.57
C GLU A 132 5.10 -7.93 12.89
N ASP A 133 6.08 -7.02 12.87
CA ASP A 133 6.72 -6.53 14.08
C ASP A 133 5.72 -5.79 14.98
N HIS A 134 4.83 -4.98 14.41
CA HIS A 134 3.76 -4.32 15.16
C HIS A 134 2.86 -5.35 15.86
N MET A 135 2.48 -6.42 15.16
CA MET A 135 1.68 -7.52 15.71
C MET A 135 2.44 -8.26 16.84
N ALA A 136 3.71 -8.59 16.65
CA ALA A 136 4.56 -9.25 17.63
C ALA A 136 4.79 -8.39 18.89
N SER A 137 4.97 -7.07 18.72
CA SER A 137 5.08 -6.10 19.81
C SER A 137 3.81 -6.02 20.64
N THR A 138 2.64 -5.96 19.98
CA THR A 138 1.33 -5.95 20.64
C THR A 138 1.09 -7.23 21.42
N TYR A 139 1.36 -8.40 20.82
CA TYR A 139 1.23 -9.69 21.48
C TYR A 139 2.10 -9.80 22.74
N ARG A 140 3.38 -9.40 22.66
CA ARG A 140 4.30 -9.39 23.80
C ARG A 140 3.80 -8.51 24.94
N ARG A 141 3.27 -7.32 24.62
CA ARG A 141 2.73 -6.38 25.61
C ARG A 141 1.54 -6.96 26.34
N THR A 142 0.55 -7.45 25.61
CA THR A 142 -0.69 -8.01 26.18
C THR A 142 -0.40 -9.20 27.09
N ASN A 143 0.45 -10.13 26.66
CA ASN A 143 0.80 -11.31 27.46
C ASN A 143 1.69 -10.99 28.66
N ARG A 144 2.62 -10.02 28.55
CA ARG A 144 3.40 -9.55 29.69
C ARG A 144 2.50 -8.94 30.78
N SER A 145 1.51 -8.14 30.39
CA SER A 145 0.55 -7.55 31.32
C SER A 145 -0.34 -8.60 32.01
N ALA A 146 -0.77 -9.64 31.28
CA ALA A 146 -1.55 -10.73 31.86
C ALA A 146 -0.77 -11.52 32.93
N SER A 147 0.51 -11.79 32.70
CA SER A 147 1.37 -12.51 33.65
C SER A 147 1.75 -11.70 34.89
N ALA A 148 1.62 -10.36 34.85
CA ALA A 148 1.93 -9.47 35.97
C ALA A 148 0.75 -9.29 36.95
N GLN A 149 -0.43 -9.84 36.65
CA GLN A 149 -1.60 -9.70 37.52
C GLN A 149 -1.47 -10.69 38.70
N PRO A 150 -1.37 -10.21 39.96
CA PRO A 150 -1.27 -11.10 41.11
C PRO A 150 -2.53 -11.98 41.21
N PRO A 151 -2.43 -13.23 41.69
CA PRO A 151 -3.59 -14.09 41.87
C PRO A 151 -4.59 -13.36 42.77
N ARG A 152 -5.85 -13.24 42.31
CA ARG A 152 -6.95 -12.73 43.13
C ARG A 152 -7.02 -13.59 44.39
N THR A 153 -6.69 -13.00 45.54
CA THR A 153 -6.83 -13.63 46.85
C THR A 153 -8.31 -13.95 47.05
N VAL A 154 -8.65 -15.24 46.98
CA VAL A 154 -9.96 -15.73 47.38
C VAL A 154 -10.06 -15.56 48.90
N PRO A 155 -11.13 -14.95 49.45
CA PRO A 155 -11.28 -14.84 50.90
C PRO A 155 -11.31 -16.24 51.51
N ALA A 156 -10.40 -16.52 52.44
CA ALA A 156 -10.36 -17.77 53.16
C ALA A 156 -11.69 -17.99 53.91
N ALA A 157 -12.33 -19.15 53.68
CA ALA A 157 -13.52 -19.54 54.43
C ALA A 157 -13.17 -19.69 55.94
N PRO A 158 -14.02 -19.24 56.88
CA PRO A 158 -13.73 -19.35 58.30
C PRO A 158 -13.67 -20.82 58.73
N GLY A 159 -12.55 -21.21 59.36
CA GLY A 159 -12.32 -22.56 59.87
C GLY A 159 -13.25 -22.91 61.04
N THR A 160 -13.79 -24.11 61.00
CA THR A 160 -14.64 -24.72 62.03
C THR A 160 -13.85 -24.93 63.34
N PRO A 161 -14.40 -24.62 64.53
CA PRO A 161 -13.69 -24.81 65.78
C PRO A 161 -13.57 -26.30 66.19
N PRO A 162 -12.49 -26.70 66.88
CA PRO A 162 -12.25 -28.10 67.26
C PRO A 162 -13.12 -28.56 68.44
N ALA A 163 -13.62 -29.80 68.35
CA ALA A 163 -14.44 -30.44 69.38
C ALA A 163 -13.62 -30.87 70.61
N PRO A 164 -14.20 -30.86 71.83
CA PRO A 164 -13.47 -31.17 73.06
C PRO A 164 -13.24 -32.69 73.25
N ALA A 165 -12.04 -33.04 73.72
CA ALA A 165 -11.64 -34.40 74.04
C ALA A 165 -12.35 -34.95 75.29
N ARG A 166 -12.96 -36.13 75.18
CA ARG A 166 -13.56 -36.87 76.30
C ARG A 166 -12.46 -37.41 77.23
N ARG A 167 -12.49 -37.00 78.50
CA ARG A 167 -11.72 -37.62 79.59
C ARG A 167 -12.36 -38.97 79.95
N TYR A 168 -11.57 -40.05 79.90
CA TYR A 168 -11.87 -41.29 80.59
C TYR A 168 -11.44 -41.17 82.05
N ILE A 169 -12.36 -41.41 82.98
CA ILE A 169 -12.07 -41.65 84.40
C ILE A 169 -12.26 -43.14 84.64
N ARG A 170 -11.32 -43.74 85.37
CA ARG A 170 -11.27 -45.15 85.73
C ARG A 170 -11.94 -45.38 87.08
#